data_AF-A0A183ENH6-F1
#
_entry.id   AF-A0A183ENH6-F1
#
_cell.length_a   1.000
_cell.length_b   1.000
_cell.length_c   1.000
_cell.angle_alpha   90.00
_cell.angle_beta   90.00
_cell.angle_gamma   90.00
#
_symmetry.space_group_name_H-M   'P 1'
#
loop_
_entity.id
_entity.type
_entity.pdbx_description
1 polymer ?
#
loop_
_entity_poly.entity_id
_entity_poly.type
_entity_poly.pdbx_seq_one_letter_code
_entity_poly.pdbx_strand_id
1 'polypeptide(L)'
;AKNNVCDQACNYYACDYDGGDCSAGTKPFEKCESPSYCAHVFRDGKCDPAKNNVCDQACNYYACDYDGGDCSAGTKPFEKCESPSYCAHVFRDGKCDPYPNYNYLKVFSFYTFYDVFFLALLMGRFIQICNNQECLFDGFDCDSAQEQCQKSDYCTGHYGNENCDPECNVIGCGWDGGDCDSADTHSSLAGNIIVILLISPEEFVRNAQTFLFTLSQKLRGSVRIRTMNGKPMIYSWSSEKGVG
;
A
#
# COMPACT_ATOMS: atom_id res chain seq x y z
N ALA A 1 -1.49 -12.63 27.42
CA ALA A 1 -0.54 -12.01 28.36
C ALA A 1 0.83 -12.10 27.71
N LYS A 2 1.59 -10.99 27.66
CA LYS A 2 2.81 -10.87 26.85
C LYS A 2 3.76 -12.10 26.93
N ASN A 3 3.63 -13.01 25.98
CA ASN A 3 4.32 -14.28 25.85
C ASN A 3 5.05 -14.43 24.48
N ASN A 4 5.04 -13.38 23.64
CA ASN A 4 5.61 -13.31 22.30
C ASN A 4 4.93 -14.22 21.26
N VAL A 5 3.68 -14.63 21.52
CA VAL A 5 2.82 -15.34 20.58
C VAL A 5 1.55 -14.52 20.49
N CYS A 6 1.13 -14.12 19.28
CA CYS A 6 -0.13 -13.40 19.15
C CYS A 6 -1.32 -14.35 19.39
N ASP A 7 -1.91 -14.29 20.59
CA ASP A 7 -3.16 -14.97 20.89
C ASP A 7 -4.33 -14.20 20.27
N GLN A 8 -4.91 -14.75 19.20
CA GLN A 8 -6.03 -14.12 18.49
C GLN A 8 -7.25 -13.85 19.40
N ALA A 9 -7.42 -14.62 20.47
CA ALA A 9 -8.46 -14.40 21.47
C ALA A 9 -8.23 -13.15 22.34
N CYS A 10 -6.99 -12.65 22.43
CA CYS A 10 -6.59 -11.44 23.18
C CYS A 10 -6.08 -10.30 22.30
N ASN A 11 -6.24 -10.40 20.98
CA ASN A 11 -5.88 -9.36 20.02
C ASN A 11 -6.89 -8.19 20.04
N TYR A 12 -7.09 -7.53 21.20
CA TYR A 12 -7.97 -6.38 21.37
C TYR A 12 -7.44 -5.38 22.40
N TYR A 13 -7.89 -4.13 22.32
CA TYR A 13 -7.33 -3.01 23.10
C TYR A 13 -7.38 -3.18 24.61
N ALA A 14 -8.48 -3.71 25.17
CA ALA A 14 -8.57 -3.93 26.62
C ALA A 14 -7.63 -5.05 27.12
N CYS A 15 -7.02 -5.83 26.22
CA CYS A 15 -5.93 -6.75 26.50
C CYS A 15 -4.58 -6.23 25.97
N ASP A 16 -4.48 -4.95 25.59
CA ASP A 16 -3.31 -4.35 24.94
C ASP A 16 -2.80 -5.16 23.72
N TYR A 17 -3.69 -5.74 22.91
CA TYR A 17 -3.32 -6.60 21.77
C TYR A 17 -2.42 -7.76 22.19
N ASP A 18 -2.90 -8.51 23.17
CA ASP A 18 -2.19 -9.59 23.84
C ASP A 18 -0.91 -9.12 24.54
N GLY A 19 -0.99 -8.00 25.27
CA GLY A 19 0.18 -7.38 25.91
C GLY A 19 1.22 -6.85 24.90
N GLY A 20 0.78 -6.58 23.68
CA GLY A 20 1.55 -6.07 22.56
C GLY A 20 2.05 -7.15 21.59
N ASP A 21 1.80 -8.43 21.84
CA ASP A 21 2.33 -9.51 20.99
C ASP A 21 1.71 -9.52 19.59
N CYS A 22 0.43 -9.14 19.48
CA CYS A 22 -0.25 -9.00 18.19
C CYS A 22 0.04 -7.68 17.47
N SER A 23 0.65 -6.71 18.15
CA SER A 23 1.00 -5.39 17.61
C SER A 23 2.51 -5.17 17.55
N ALA A 24 3.33 -6.23 17.66
CA ALA A 24 4.80 -6.15 17.70
C ALA A 24 5.34 -5.17 18.77
N GLY A 25 4.64 -5.05 19.90
CA GLY A 25 4.96 -4.16 21.01
C GLY A 25 4.54 -2.71 20.79
N THR A 26 3.88 -2.40 19.67
CA THR A 26 3.36 -1.06 19.39
C THR A 26 2.02 -0.84 20.09
N LYS A 27 1.64 0.43 20.27
CA LYS A 27 0.30 0.84 20.70
C LYS A 27 -0.39 1.55 19.53
N PRO A 28 -1.08 0.82 18.64
CA PRO A 28 -1.59 1.34 17.37
C PRO A 28 -2.48 2.59 17.53
N PHE A 29 -3.14 2.73 18.68
CA PHE A 29 -4.05 3.85 18.96
C PHE A 29 -3.53 4.85 20.01
N GLU A 30 -2.27 4.80 20.44
CA GLU A 30 -1.74 5.76 21.44
C GLU A 30 -1.77 7.21 20.95
N LYS A 31 -1.64 7.41 19.63
CA LYS A 31 -1.72 8.73 18.99
C LYS A 31 -3.13 9.09 18.48
N CYS A 32 -4.10 8.18 18.61
CA CYS A 32 -5.48 8.51 18.28
C CYS A 32 -5.98 9.59 19.24
N GLU A 33 -6.77 10.52 18.72
CA GLU A 33 -7.39 11.56 19.54
C GLU A 33 -8.34 10.96 20.60
N SER A 34 -8.88 9.75 20.34
CA SER A 34 -9.67 8.98 21.31
C SER A 34 -9.34 7.48 21.24
N PRO A 35 -8.28 7.03 21.94
CA PRO A 35 -7.81 5.64 21.90
C PRO A 35 -8.86 4.61 22.37
N SER A 36 -9.69 4.99 23.35
CA SER A 36 -10.78 4.18 23.88
C SER A 36 -11.97 4.06 22.93
N TYR A 37 -12.21 5.06 22.07
CA TYR A 37 -13.23 5.01 21.03
C TYR A 37 -12.80 4.11 19.87
N CYS A 38 -11.59 4.30 19.32
CA CYS A 38 -11.04 3.43 18.27
C CYS A 38 -10.99 1.96 18.73
N ALA A 39 -10.66 1.74 20.00
CA ALA A 39 -10.71 0.45 20.67
C ALA A 39 -12.11 -0.15 20.88
N HIS A 40 -13.12 0.71 21.10
CA HIS A 40 -14.51 0.28 21.25
C HIS A 40 -15.11 -0.14 19.91
N VAL A 41 -14.86 0.67 18.87
CA VAL A 41 -15.24 0.41 17.47
C VAL A 41 -14.56 -0.86 16.94
N PHE A 42 -13.33 -1.13 17.37
CA PHE A 42 -12.62 -2.40 17.15
C PHE A 42 -13.30 -3.62 17.83
N ARG A 43 -14.05 -3.42 18.92
CA ARG A 43 -14.62 -4.50 19.76
C ARG A 43 -16.05 -4.89 19.39
N ASP A 44 -16.90 -3.94 19.00
CA ASP A 44 -18.30 -4.21 18.66
C ASP A 44 -18.52 -4.57 17.18
N GLY A 45 -17.49 -4.38 16.34
CA GLY A 45 -17.60 -4.57 14.89
C GLY A 45 -18.61 -3.63 14.24
N LYS A 46 -19.02 -2.56 14.93
CA LYS A 46 -19.99 -1.59 14.49
C LYS A 46 -19.34 -0.23 14.34
N CYS A 47 -18.67 -0.05 13.20
CA CYS A 47 -18.62 1.26 12.55
C CYS A 47 -20.01 1.50 11.93
N ASP A 48 -20.87 2.34 12.52
CA ASP A 48 -22.10 2.78 11.84
C ASP A 48 -21.83 4.13 11.14
N PRO A 49 -22.04 4.29 9.81
CA PRO A 49 -22.42 3.32 8.79
C PRO A 49 -21.24 3.02 7.84
N ALA A 50 -20.53 1.92 8.09
CA ALA A 50 -19.70 1.28 7.07
C ALA A 50 -20.50 1.10 5.76
N LYS A 51 -19.90 1.50 4.62
CA LYS A 51 -20.50 1.44 3.26
C LYS A 51 -21.54 2.52 2.97
N ASN A 52 -21.33 3.71 3.52
CA ASN A 52 -22.10 4.90 3.17
C ASN A 52 -21.48 5.67 1.96
N ASN A 53 -20.36 5.18 1.41
CA ASN A 53 -19.55 5.83 0.36
C ASN A 53 -18.89 7.15 0.80
N VAL A 54 -18.71 7.35 2.09
CA VAL A 54 -18.03 8.50 2.71
C VAL A 54 -16.93 7.94 3.60
N CYS A 55 -15.70 8.38 3.40
CA CYS A 55 -14.60 7.92 4.24
C CYS A 55 -14.59 8.65 5.59
N ASP A 56 -14.98 7.96 6.66
CA ASP A 56 -14.89 8.42 8.04
C ASP A 56 -13.49 8.13 8.60
N GLN A 57 -12.66 9.18 8.75
CA GLN A 57 -11.26 9.04 9.19
C GLN A 57 -11.12 8.40 10.59
N ALA A 58 -12.12 8.55 11.46
CA ALA A 58 -12.13 7.89 12.76
C ALA A 58 -12.23 6.35 12.66
N CYS A 59 -12.68 5.84 11.52
CA CYS A 59 -12.87 4.43 11.18
C CYS A 59 -11.85 3.92 10.13
N ASN A 60 -10.94 4.78 9.65
CA ASN A 60 -9.95 4.47 8.61
C ASN A 60 -8.75 3.66 9.15
N TYR A 61 -9.04 2.47 9.69
CA TYR A 61 -8.05 1.55 10.25
C TYR A 61 -8.26 0.14 9.69
N TYR A 62 -7.18 -0.64 9.56
CA TYR A 62 -7.20 -2.01 9.05
C TYR A 62 -8.27 -2.88 9.75
N ALA A 63 -8.35 -2.79 11.08
CA ALA A 63 -9.29 -3.58 11.87
C ALA A 63 -10.78 -3.20 11.68
N CYS A 64 -11.03 -2.03 11.09
CA CYS A 64 -12.36 -1.55 10.72
C CYS A 64 -12.61 -1.71 9.21
N ASP A 65 -11.79 -2.52 8.52
CA ASP A 65 -11.80 -2.67 7.06
C ASP A 65 -11.72 -1.31 6.33
N TYR A 66 -11.02 -0.32 6.90
CA TYR A 66 -10.94 1.06 6.35
C TYR A 66 -12.32 1.68 6.14
N ASP A 67 -13.08 1.77 7.22
CA ASP A 67 -14.48 2.21 7.23
C ASP A 67 -15.38 1.35 6.34
N GLY A 68 -15.27 0.02 6.51
CA GLY A 68 -16.02 -0.94 5.70
C GLY A 68 -15.71 -0.91 4.20
N GLY A 69 -14.58 -0.31 3.82
CA GLY A 69 -14.10 -0.14 2.46
C GLY A 69 -14.22 1.29 1.93
N ASP A 70 -14.93 2.19 2.61
CA ASP A 70 -15.17 3.55 2.09
C ASP A 70 -13.88 4.39 1.99
N CYS A 71 -12.88 4.10 2.83
CA CYS A 71 -11.56 4.73 2.78
C CYS A 71 -10.51 3.97 1.94
N SER A 72 -10.82 2.77 1.44
CA SER A 72 -9.89 1.91 0.69
C SER A 72 -10.38 1.55 -0.72
N ALA A 73 -11.31 2.34 -1.27
CA ALA A 73 -11.97 2.07 -2.55
C ALA A 73 -12.63 0.68 -2.62
N GLY A 74 -13.17 0.20 -1.49
CA GLY A 74 -13.82 -1.09 -1.35
C GLY A 74 -12.88 -2.29 -1.28
N THR A 75 -11.57 -2.08 -1.15
CA THR A 75 -10.55 -3.15 -1.16
C THR A 75 -10.04 -3.49 0.24
N LYS A 76 -9.34 -4.62 0.36
CA LYS A 76 -8.59 -5.04 1.57
C LYS A 76 -7.09 -5.11 1.26
N PRO A 77 -6.36 -3.98 1.26
CA PRO A 77 -5.03 -3.90 0.66
C PRO A 77 -3.99 -4.83 1.30
N PHE A 78 -4.11 -5.10 2.61
CA PHE A 78 -3.14 -5.89 3.39
C PHE A 78 -3.66 -7.30 3.73
N GLU A 79 -4.71 -7.81 3.08
CA GLU A 79 -5.30 -9.12 3.41
C GLU A 79 -4.29 -10.28 3.32
N LYS A 80 -3.28 -10.16 2.46
CA LYS A 80 -2.24 -11.18 2.28
C LYS A 80 -0.98 -10.96 3.13
N CYS A 81 -0.88 -9.81 3.80
CA CYS A 81 0.30 -9.47 4.59
C CYS A 81 0.35 -10.31 5.88
N GLU A 82 1.55 -10.76 6.28
CA GLU A 82 1.75 -11.56 7.50
C GLU A 82 1.44 -10.75 8.77
N SER A 83 1.75 -9.45 8.76
CA SER A 83 1.50 -8.52 9.87
C SER A 83 0.62 -7.35 9.41
N PRO A 84 -0.65 -7.60 9.05
CA PRO A 84 -1.42 -6.68 8.22
C PRO A 84 -1.83 -5.41 8.97
N SER A 85 -2.17 -5.50 10.26
CA SER A 85 -2.47 -4.32 11.07
C SER A 85 -1.25 -3.43 11.31
N TYR A 86 -0.06 -4.02 11.46
CA TYR A 86 1.17 -3.27 11.67
C TYR A 86 1.59 -2.58 10.38
N CYS A 87 1.72 -3.34 9.28
CA CYS A 87 2.15 -2.77 8.00
C CYS A 87 1.16 -1.74 7.45
N ALA A 88 -0.14 -1.90 7.66
CA ALA A 88 -1.11 -0.86 7.32
C ALA A 88 -0.91 0.46 8.09
N HIS A 89 -0.40 0.40 9.32
CA HIS A 89 -0.18 1.58 10.16
C HIS A 89 1.08 2.36 9.75
N VAL A 90 2.13 1.64 9.34
CA VAL A 90 3.42 2.23 8.96
C VAL A 90 3.57 2.46 7.45
N PHE A 91 2.62 1.97 6.64
CA PHE A 91 2.64 2.12 5.19
C PHE A 91 2.80 3.58 4.75
N ARG A 92 3.89 3.85 4.02
CA ARG A 92 4.17 5.16 3.44
C ARG A 92 4.29 6.28 4.50
N ASP A 93 4.80 5.96 5.68
CA ASP A 93 5.08 6.91 6.75
C ASP A 93 6.43 7.63 6.58
N GLY A 94 7.20 7.26 5.56
CA GLY A 94 8.51 7.81 5.23
C GLY A 94 9.69 7.14 5.94
N LYS A 95 9.47 6.04 6.67
CA LYS A 95 10.51 5.23 7.30
C LYS A 95 10.47 3.83 6.72
N CYS A 96 11.66 3.29 6.46
CA CYS A 96 11.77 1.89 6.11
C CYS A 96 11.52 1.03 7.37
N ASP A 97 10.47 0.22 7.36
CA ASP A 97 10.07 -0.71 8.43
C ASP A 97 10.29 -2.20 8.04
N PRO A 98 11.54 -2.62 7.79
CA PRO A 98 11.83 -4.01 7.43
C PRO A 98 11.78 -4.93 8.66
N TYR A 99 11.99 -4.41 9.88
CA TYR A 99 12.02 -5.18 11.12
C TYR A 99 11.11 -4.59 12.19
N PRO A 100 10.55 -5.42 13.10
CA PRO A 100 10.03 -4.89 14.34
C PRO A 100 11.26 -4.46 15.16
N ASN A 101 11.30 -3.20 15.60
CA ASN A 101 12.41 -2.64 16.38
C ASN A 101 12.92 -3.65 17.44
N TYR A 102 14.12 -4.21 17.23
CA TYR A 102 14.73 -5.19 18.13
C TYR A 102 15.23 -4.53 19.43
N ASN A 103 14.30 -4.17 20.32
CA ASN A 103 14.61 -4.10 21.76
C ASN A 103 14.65 -5.51 22.41
N TYR A 104 14.54 -6.58 21.61
CA TYR A 104 14.58 -7.98 22.06
C TYR A 104 15.98 -8.54 22.36
N LEU A 105 17.07 -7.84 22.05
CA LEU A 105 18.42 -8.27 22.46
C LEU A 105 18.70 -8.12 23.97
N LYS A 106 17.73 -7.67 24.78
CA LYS A 106 17.85 -7.69 26.24
C LYS A 106 17.31 -8.95 26.92
N VAL A 107 16.74 -9.93 26.19
CA VAL A 107 16.02 -11.07 26.81
C VAL A 107 16.60 -12.45 26.46
N PHE A 108 17.84 -12.54 25.97
CA PHE A 108 18.56 -13.82 25.93
C PHE A 108 19.78 -13.78 26.85
N SER A 109 19.53 -13.89 28.15
CA SER A 109 20.59 -13.98 29.18
C SER A 109 21.35 -15.31 29.18
N PHE A 110 21.14 -16.23 28.22
CA PHE A 110 21.71 -17.58 28.31
C PHE A 110 22.24 -18.20 27.00
N TYR A 111 22.27 -17.48 25.88
CA TYR A 111 22.96 -17.96 24.68
C TYR A 111 23.88 -16.88 24.14
N THR A 112 25.06 -17.29 23.68
CA THR A 112 26.08 -16.36 23.24
C THR A 112 25.59 -15.60 22.01
N PHE A 113 25.96 -14.32 21.89
CA PHE A 113 25.58 -13.43 20.79
C PHE A 113 25.82 -14.05 19.39
N TYR A 114 26.71 -15.04 19.30
CA TYR A 114 27.00 -15.79 18.09
C TYR A 114 25.91 -16.81 17.71
N ASP A 115 25.20 -17.44 18.65
CA ASP A 115 24.28 -18.56 18.36
C ASP A 115 22.96 -18.12 17.70
N VAL A 116 22.36 -17.01 18.15
CA VAL A 116 21.12 -16.45 17.58
C VAL A 116 21.41 -15.81 16.21
N PHE A 117 22.56 -15.15 16.08
CA PHE A 117 23.02 -14.57 14.83
C PHE A 117 23.33 -15.66 13.78
N PHE A 118 23.94 -16.78 14.19
CA PHE A 118 24.20 -17.92 13.30
C PHE A 118 22.91 -18.61 12.85
N LEU A 119 21.89 -18.75 13.71
CA LEU A 119 20.59 -19.33 13.32
C LEU A 119 19.83 -18.45 12.31
N ALA A 120 19.86 -17.12 12.48
CA ALA A 120 19.28 -16.19 11.51
C ALA A 120 20.02 -16.23 10.16
N LEU A 121 21.35 -16.40 10.17
CA LEU A 121 22.18 -16.58 8.98
C LEU A 121 21.97 -17.94 8.29
N LEU A 122 21.72 -19.02 9.04
CA LEU A 122 21.47 -20.37 8.50
C LEU A 122 20.06 -20.53 7.94
N MET A 123 19.07 -19.74 8.41
CA MET A 123 17.70 -19.76 7.89
C MET A 123 17.44 -18.79 6.73
N GLY A 124 18.42 -17.97 6.33
CA GLY A 124 18.37 -17.17 5.10
C GLY A 124 17.21 -16.19 4.96
N ARG A 125 16.38 -16.00 5.99
CA ARG A 125 15.26 -15.04 5.99
C ARG A 125 15.72 -13.73 6.63
N PHE A 126 16.19 -12.82 5.79
CA PHE A 126 16.01 -11.40 6.07
C PHE A 126 14.50 -11.16 6.12
N ILE A 127 13.92 -11.09 7.31
CA ILE A 127 12.49 -10.84 7.46
C ILE A 127 12.26 -9.39 7.06
N GLN A 128 11.72 -9.15 5.87
CA GLN A 128 11.20 -7.85 5.45
C GLN A 128 9.70 -7.84 5.80
N ILE A 129 9.35 -7.49 7.05
CA ILE A 129 7.96 -7.63 7.54
C ILE A 129 6.98 -6.84 6.68
N CYS A 130 7.27 -5.58 6.38
CA CYS A 130 6.39 -4.74 5.56
C CYS A 130 6.92 -4.51 4.14
N ASN A 131 8.24 -4.57 3.93
CA ASN A 131 8.82 -4.39 2.61
C ASN A 131 8.80 -5.67 1.76
N ASN A 132 7.63 -6.19 1.46
CA ASN A 132 7.45 -7.31 0.54
C ASN A 132 6.14 -7.13 -0.26
N GLN A 133 5.94 -7.92 -1.32
CA GLN A 133 4.79 -7.77 -2.22
C GLN A 133 3.43 -7.92 -1.52
N GLU A 134 3.32 -8.81 -0.54
CA GLU A 134 2.05 -9.09 0.15
C GLU A 134 1.67 -7.95 1.13
N CYS A 135 2.67 -7.16 1.51
CA CYS A 135 2.56 -5.98 2.37
C CYS A 135 2.81 -4.67 1.60
N LEU A 136 2.69 -4.70 0.27
CA LEU A 136 2.76 -3.53 -0.62
C LEU A 136 4.07 -2.74 -0.54
N PHE A 137 5.18 -3.45 -0.31
CA PHE A 137 6.54 -2.89 -0.27
C PHE A 137 6.71 -1.71 0.68
N ASP A 138 5.97 -1.70 1.80
CA ASP A 138 6.01 -0.63 2.80
C ASP A 138 5.74 0.77 2.21
N GLY A 139 4.90 0.84 1.17
CA GLY A 139 4.62 2.09 0.47
C GLY A 139 5.84 2.67 -0.25
N PHE A 140 6.87 1.84 -0.46
CA PHE A 140 8.19 2.17 -0.99
C PHE A 140 9.04 3.10 -0.12
N ASP A 141 8.81 3.10 1.20
CA ASP A 141 9.63 3.90 2.14
C ASP A 141 11.05 3.36 2.33
N CYS A 142 11.26 2.09 1.96
CA CYS A 142 12.58 1.46 1.96
C CYS A 142 13.43 1.78 0.73
N ASP A 143 12.81 2.34 -0.30
CA ASP A 143 13.52 2.70 -1.51
C ASP A 143 14.23 4.04 -1.30
N SER A 144 15.38 4.23 -1.94
CA SER A 144 16.13 5.47 -1.77
C SER A 144 15.33 6.63 -2.35
N ALA A 145 15.29 7.77 -1.64
CA ALA A 145 14.52 8.96 -2.02
C ALA A 145 14.95 9.61 -3.37
N GLN A 146 15.84 8.99 -4.14
CA GLN A 146 16.46 9.50 -5.35
C GLN A 146 15.58 9.33 -6.61
N GLU A 147 14.27 9.42 -6.44
CA GLU A 147 13.26 9.08 -7.45
C GLU A 147 12.24 10.20 -7.70
N GLN A 148 12.63 11.46 -7.50
CA GLN A 148 11.80 12.58 -7.93
C GLN A 148 12.07 12.90 -9.40
N CYS A 149 11.01 13.06 -10.19
CA CYS A 149 11.13 13.44 -11.59
C CYS A 149 11.65 14.89 -11.73
N GLN A 150 12.88 15.05 -12.20
CA GLN A 150 13.52 16.37 -12.32
C GLN A 150 12.80 17.28 -13.34
N LYS A 151 12.29 16.70 -14.44
CA LYS A 151 11.59 17.41 -15.50
C LYS A 151 10.09 17.06 -15.50
N SER A 152 9.43 17.13 -14.34
CA SER A 152 8.05 16.67 -14.18
C SER A 152 7.08 17.25 -15.21
N ASP A 153 7.12 18.57 -15.45
CA ASP A 153 6.20 19.22 -16.41
C ASP A 153 6.41 18.74 -17.85
N TYR A 154 7.67 18.60 -18.28
CA TYR A 154 8.02 18.07 -19.59
C TYR A 154 7.57 16.62 -19.73
N CYS A 155 7.97 15.77 -18.78
CA CYS A 155 7.65 14.34 -18.82
C CYS A 155 6.15 14.08 -18.73
N THR A 156 5.39 14.91 -18.01
CA THR A 156 3.92 14.78 -17.94
C THR A 156 3.27 14.99 -19.30
N GLY A 157 3.75 15.95 -20.10
CA GLY A 157 3.22 16.24 -21.44
C GLY A 157 3.67 15.23 -22.51
N HIS A 158 4.74 14.49 -22.23
CA HIS A 158 5.34 13.52 -23.14
C HIS A 158 5.04 12.06 -22.78
N TYR A 159 4.48 11.81 -21.60
CA TYR A 159 4.21 10.45 -21.11
C TYR A 159 3.36 9.60 -22.06
N GLY A 160 3.91 8.47 -22.53
CA GLY A 160 3.17 7.49 -23.33
C GLY A 160 2.71 8.03 -24.68
N ASN A 161 3.51 8.92 -25.29
CA ASN A 161 3.23 9.59 -26.56
C ASN A 161 3.80 8.83 -27.79
N GLU A 162 4.31 7.61 -27.61
CA GLU A 162 4.95 6.77 -28.63
C GLU A 162 6.33 7.28 -29.12
N ASN A 163 6.89 8.30 -28.47
CA ASN A 163 8.22 8.83 -28.74
C ASN A 163 9.09 8.75 -27.48
N CYS A 164 10.14 7.93 -27.54
CA CYS A 164 11.08 7.80 -26.42
C CYS A 164 11.80 9.12 -26.10
N ASP A 165 11.58 9.61 -24.88
CA ASP A 165 12.25 10.72 -24.21
C ASP A 165 13.18 10.15 -23.10
N PRO A 166 14.48 9.93 -23.38
CA PRO A 166 15.38 9.22 -22.46
C PRO A 166 15.54 9.87 -21.08
N GLU A 167 15.38 11.19 -20.97
CA GLU A 167 15.35 11.89 -19.68
C GLU A 167 14.14 11.54 -18.80
N CYS A 168 13.05 11.08 -19.40
CA CYS A 168 11.82 10.65 -18.72
C CYS A 168 11.82 9.14 -18.47
N ASN A 169 12.76 8.41 -19.05
CA ASN A 169 12.93 6.98 -18.84
C ASN A 169 13.65 6.63 -17.52
N VAL A 170 13.10 7.12 -16.41
CA VAL A 170 13.56 6.86 -15.05
C VAL A 170 12.37 6.56 -14.14
N ILE A 171 12.61 5.83 -13.05
CA ILE A 171 11.58 5.42 -12.07
C ILE A 171 10.70 6.58 -11.61
N GLY A 172 11.33 7.70 -11.25
CA GLY A 172 10.63 8.87 -10.74
C GLY A 172 9.72 9.55 -11.76
N CYS A 173 9.96 9.36 -13.06
CA CYS A 173 9.19 9.91 -14.16
C CYS A 173 8.28 8.86 -14.84
N GLY A 174 8.16 7.66 -14.26
CA GLY A 174 7.25 6.64 -14.78
C GLY A 174 7.73 5.96 -16.07
N TRP A 175 9.05 5.91 -16.30
CA TRP A 175 9.68 5.27 -17.46
C TRP A 175 9.12 5.75 -18.80
N ASP A 176 8.78 7.04 -18.89
CA ASP A 176 8.23 7.66 -20.09
C ASP A 176 6.99 6.92 -20.65
N GLY A 177 6.18 6.33 -19.78
CA GLY A 177 5.01 5.53 -20.20
C GLY A 177 5.35 4.23 -20.93
N GLY A 178 6.62 3.84 -20.94
CA GLY A 178 7.13 2.69 -21.69
C GLY A 178 7.46 2.99 -23.15
N ASP A 179 7.53 4.27 -23.57
CA ASP A 179 7.85 4.65 -24.96
C ASP A 179 9.28 4.29 -25.38
N CYS A 180 10.17 4.10 -24.41
CA CYS A 180 11.56 3.67 -24.63
C CYS A 180 11.75 2.14 -24.61
N ASP A 181 10.72 1.37 -24.25
CA ASP A 181 10.80 -0.09 -24.28
C ASP A 181 10.57 -0.60 -25.70
N SER A 182 11.30 -1.65 -26.09
CA SER A 182 11.04 -2.28 -27.40
C SER A 182 9.69 -3.01 -27.38
N ALA A 183 9.01 -3.03 -28.53
CA ALA A 183 7.71 -3.71 -28.65
C ALA A 183 7.77 -5.20 -28.25
N ASP A 184 8.93 -5.83 -28.45
CA ASP A 184 9.19 -7.25 -28.11
C ASP A 184 9.43 -7.48 -26.61
N THR A 185 9.70 -6.43 -25.83
CA THR A 185 10.00 -6.49 -24.39
C THR A 185 8.82 -6.10 -23.49
N HIS A 186 7.65 -5.76 -24.04
CA HIS A 186 6.46 -5.42 -23.24
C HIS A 186 5.86 -6.64 -22.50
N SER A 187 6.52 -7.06 -21.43
CA SER A 187 5.93 -7.96 -20.44
C SER A 187 4.95 -7.17 -19.57
N SER A 188 3.71 -7.00 -20.06
CA SER A 188 2.65 -6.46 -19.22
C SER A 188 2.48 -7.35 -17.99
N LEU A 189 2.38 -6.73 -16.82
CA LEU A 189 2.07 -7.47 -15.60
C LEU A 189 0.74 -8.21 -15.79
N ALA A 190 0.63 -9.39 -15.16
CA ALA A 190 -0.57 -10.19 -15.25
C ALA A 190 -1.76 -9.44 -14.62
N GLY A 191 -2.86 -9.34 -15.36
CA GLY A 191 -4.09 -8.70 -14.90
C GLY A 191 -4.32 -7.30 -15.51
N ASN A 192 -5.34 -6.61 -15.01
CA ASN A 192 -5.70 -5.25 -15.40
C ASN A 192 -6.13 -4.49 -14.15
N ILE A 193 -5.80 -3.21 -14.07
CA ILE A 193 -6.31 -2.31 -13.05
C ILE A 193 -7.58 -1.65 -13.61
N ILE A 194 -8.68 -1.71 -12.86
CA ILE A 194 -9.93 -1.02 -13.19
C ILE A 194 -10.11 0.09 -12.17
N VAL A 195 -10.28 1.33 -12.65
CA VAL A 195 -10.45 2.51 -11.80
C VAL A 195 -11.76 3.19 -12.17
N ILE A 196 -12.55 3.54 -11.17
CA ILE A 196 -13.78 4.33 -11.32
C ILE A 196 -13.45 5.75 -10.84
N LEU A 197 -13.65 6.73 -11.71
CA LEU A 197 -13.33 8.14 -11.45
C LEU A 197 -14.61 8.97 -11.55
N LEU A 198 -14.76 9.95 -10.65
CA LEU A 198 -15.89 10.90 -10.65
C LEU A 198 -15.65 12.04 -11.66
N ILE A 199 -15.54 11.69 -12.94
CA ILE A 199 -15.25 12.59 -14.07
C ILE A 199 -15.91 12.02 -15.34
N SER A 200 -16.30 12.88 -16.29
CA SER A 200 -16.84 12.39 -17.56
C SER A 200 -15.73 11.76 -18.43
N PRO A 201 -16.03 10.77 -19.29
CA PRO A 201 -15.05 10.21 -20.22
C PRO A 201 -14.36 11.26 -21.09
N GLU A 202 -15.10 12.27 -21.56
CA GLU A 202 -14.57 13.33 -22.41
C GLU A 202 -13.58 14.22 -21.66
N GLU A 203 -13.86 14.51 -20.39
CA GLU A 203 -12.97 15.31 -19.54
C GLU A 203 -11.75 14.50 -19.08
N PHE A 204 -11.92 13.21 -18.79
CA PHE A 204 -10.81 12.32 -18.48
C PHE A 204 -9.83 12.22 -19.65
N VAL A 205 -10.32 12.04 -20.88
CA VAL A 205 -9.46 11.96 -22.08
C VAL A 205 -8.57 13.19 -22.23
N ARG A 206 -9.07 14.39 -21.89
CA ARG A 206 -8.28 15.65 -21.94
C ARG A 206 -7.15 15.70 -20.91
N ASN A 207 -7.24 14.94 -19.83
CA ASN A 207 -6.30 14.94 -18.71
C ASN A 207 -5.61 13.58 -18.50
N ALA A 208 -5.81 12.63 -19.43
CA ALA A 208 -5.42 11.24 -19.26
C ALA A 208 -3.90 11.08 -19.09
N GLN A 209 -3.10 11.84 -19.82
CA GLN A 209 -1.63 11.82 -19.70
C GLN A 209 -1.18 12.18 -18.29
N THR A 210 -1.69 13.28 -17.72
CA THR A 210 -1.37 13.69 -16.35
C THR A 210 -1.80 12.66 -15.31
N PHE A 211 -2.98 12.06 -15.50
CA PHE A 211 -3.46 11.00 -14.63
C PHE A 211 -2.56 9.77 -14.69
N LEU A 212 -2.21 9.29 -15.88
CA LEU A 212 -1.36 8.12 -16.09
C LEU A 212 0.06 8.35 -15.57
N PHE A 213 0.66 9.52 -15.86
CA PHE A 213 1.94 9.92 -15.31
C PHE A 213 1.91 9.88 -13.77
N THR A 214 0.92 10.52 -13.14
CA THR A 214 0.81 10.54 -11.67
C THR A 214 0.64 9.12 -11.11
N LEU A 215 -0.22 8.30 -11.72
CA LEU A 215 -0.46 6.93 -11.29
C LEU A 215 0.80 6.07 -11.43
N SER A 216 1.57 6.26 -12.50
CA SER A 216 2.83 5.54 -12.74
C SER A 216 3.87 5.84 -11.65
N GLN A 217 3.95 7.08 -11.18
CA GLN A 217 4.81 7.45 -10.06
C GLN A 217 4.34 6.82 -8.74
N LYS A 218 3.02 6.69 -8.53
CA LYS A 218 2.48 6.05 -7.32
C LYS A 218 2.70 4.55 -7.31
N LEU A 219 2.62 3.88 -8.46
CA LEU A 219 2.79 2.44 -8.58
C LEU A 219 4.23 2.01 -8.85
N ARG A 220 5.13 2.96 -9.14
CA ARG A 220 6.50 2.72 -9.60
C ARG A 220 6.56 1.73 -10.76
N GLY A 221 5.73 1.98 -11.77
CA GLY A 221 5.74 1.25 -13.04
C GLY A 221 4.96 1.99 -14.12
N SER A 222 5.24 1.70 -15.39
CA SER A 222 4.53 2.30 -16.52
C SER A 222 3.07 1.87 -16.54
N VAL A 223 2.15 2.84 -16.64
CA VAL A 223 0.71 2.61 -16.68
C VAL A 223 0.16 3.15 -17.98
N ARG A 224 -0.62 2.32 -18.68
CA ARG A 224 -1.25 2.67 -19.95
C ARG A 224 -2.71 2.27 -19.97
N ILE A 225 -3.52 3.02 -20.72
CA ILE A 225 -4.91 2.65 -20.96
C ILE A 225 -4.91 1.48 -21.95
N ARG A 226 -5.52 0.38 -21.55
CA ARG A 226 -5.69 -0.77 -22.43
C ARG A 226 -6.58 -0.39 -23.61
N THR A 227 -6.20 -0.84 -24.81
CA THR A 227 -7.00 -0.69 -26.02
C THR A 227 -7.64 -2.01 -26.41
N MET A 228 -8.87 -1.94 -26.93
CA MET A 228 -9.59 -3.07 -27.49
C MET A 228 -10.18 -2.66 -28.84
N ASN A 229 -9.82 -3.36 -29.91
CA ASN A 229 -10.18 -3.01 -31.29
C ASN A 229 -9.80 -1.57 -31.66
N GLY A 230 -8.62 -1.11 -31.23
CA GLY A 230 -8.12 0.25 -31.50
C GLY A 230 -8.81 1.36 -30.69
N LYS A 231 -9.72 1.03 -29.77
CA LYS A 231 -10.39 2.01 -28.90
C LYS A 231 -9.87 1.91 -27.47
N PRO A 232 -9.58 3.03 -26.80
CA PRO A 232 -9.22 3.02 -25.38
C PRO A 232 -10.41 2.50 -24.55
N MET A 233 -10.13 1.66 -23.56
CA MET A 233 -11.13 1.09 -22.66
C MET A 233 -11.55 2.11 -21.59
N ILE A 234 -12.19 3.19 -22.02
CA ILE A 234 -12.75 4.25 -21.19
C ILE A 234 -14.26 4.24 -21.42
N TYR A 235 -15.03 4.17 -20.34
CA TYR A 235 -16.47 4.02 -20.39
C TYR A 235 -17.13 4.98 -19.41
N SER A 236 -18.40 5.33 -19.65
CA SER A 236 -19.20 5.95 -18.60
C SER A 236 -19.52 4.89 -17.53
N TRP A 237 -19.76 5.34 -16.31
CA TRP A 237 -20.07 4.45 -15.20
C TRP A 237 -21.13 5.07 -14.30
N SER A 238 -22.01 4.23 -13.77
CA SER A 238 -22.95 4.59 -12.70
C SER A 238 -23.05 3.47 -11.68
N SER A 239 -23.34 3.82 -10.43
CA SER A 239 -23.58 2.84 -9.36
C SER A 239 -24.79 1.94 -9.62
N GLU A 240 -25.79 2.43 -10.38
CA GLU A 240 -27.01 1.70 -10.70
C GLU A 240 -26.86 0.74 -11.88
N LYS A 241 -26.23 1.19 -12.97
CA LYS A 241 -26.18 0.46 -14.25
C LYS A 241 -24.81 -0.14 -14.54
N GLY A 242 -23.80 0.17 -13.74
CA GLY A 242 -22.42 -0.20 -14.01
C GLY A 242 -21.87 0.55 -15.22
N VAL A 243 -21.11 -0.17 -16.05
CA VAL A 243 -20.43 0.35 -17.24
C VAL A 243 -21.45 0.66 -18.36
N GLY A 244 -21.32 1.84 -18.98
CA GLY A 244 -22.16 2.32 -20.09
C GLY A 244 -21.36 3.03 -21.17
#